data_AF-A0A7C3E4E9-F1
#
_entry.id   AF-A0A7C3E4E9-F1
#
_cell.length_a   1.000
_cell.length_b   1.000
_cell.length_c   1.000
_cell.angle_alpha   90.00
_cell.angle_beta   90.00
_cell.angle_gamma   90.00
#
_symmetry.space_group_name_H-M   'P 1'
#
loop_
_entity.id
_entity.type
_entity.pdbx_description
1 polymer ?
#
loop_
_entity_poly.entity_id
_entity_poly.type
_entity_poly.pdbx_seq_one_letter_code
_entity_poly.pdbx_strand_id
1 'polypeptide(L)'
;MITRLHTCVPRAVVICLAQAIDLALLRIAQRAGARGYFLKRDLRLQIGWAIVFALEHEFVVTHTVYTAMERVGDVYLSRTTALPAPRAYPELTDRIRQAIRLCVIEGMPAHLAADEMGISPHTVRSYIKEAYRILESCDDLEFPVDMTAQERAFYRLTVPEGWRGNHLF
;
A
#
# COMPACT_ATOMS: atom_id res chain seq x y z
N MET A 1 3.94 -15.46 21.30
CA MET A 1 2.98 -14.33 21.32
C MET A 1 1.77 -14.59 20.42
N ILE A 2 1.99 -14.88 19.13
CA ILE A 2 0.91 -15.13 18.15
C ILE A 2 -0.03 -16.27 18.59
N THR A 3 0.52 -17.39 19.06
CA THR A 3 -0.29 -18.51 19.60
C THR A 3 -1.20 -18.09 20.76
N ARG A 4 -0.70 -17.23 21.66
CA ARG A 4 -1.50 -16.68 22.78
C ARG A 4 -2.62 -15.77 22.27
N LEU A 5 -2.35 -14.96 21.24
CA LEU A 5 -3.38 -14.11 20.62
C LEU A 5 -4.49 -14.96 20.02
N HIS A 6 -4.18 -16.05 19.32
CA HIS A 6 -5.21 -16.96 18.81
C HIS A 6 -5.99 -17.68 19.92
N THR A 7 -5.39 -17.93 21.08
CA THR A 7 -6.13 -18.47 22.23
C THR A 7 -7.18 -17.47 22.75
N CYS A 8 -6.83 -16.19 22.82
CA CYS A 8 -7.74 -15.15 23.32
C CYS A 8 -8.74 -14.66 22.26
N VAL A 9 -8.32 -14.62 21.00
CA VAL A 9 -9.10 -14.14 19.85
C VAL A 9 -8.89 -15.12 18.68
N PRO A 10 -9.67 -16.22 18.62
CA PRO A 10 -9.45 -17.31 17.65
C PRO A 10 -9.45 -16.86 16.18
N ARG A 11 -10.21 -15.82 15.85
CA ARG A 11 -10.36 -15.30 14.49
C ARG A 11 -9.45 -14.09 14.19
N ALA A 12 -8.54 -13.73 15.10
CA ALA A 12 -7.61 -12.64 14.86
C ALA A 12 -6.71 -12.95 13.66
N VAL A 13 -6.61 -12.00 12.74
CA VAL A 13 -5.62 -12.03 11.66
C VAL A 13 -4.38 -11.32 12.17
N VAL A 14 -3.26 -12.04 12.23
CA VAL A 14 -1.99 -11.50 12.73
C VAL A 14 -1.05 -11.26 11.56
N ILE A 15 -0.58 -10.03 11.43
CA ILE A 15 0.48 -9.65 10.50
C ILE A 15 1.69 -9.15 11.29
N CYS A 16 2.89 -9.39 10.78
CA CYS A 16 4.15 -8.97 11.39
C CYS A 16 4.79 -7.84 10.59
N LEU A 17 5.26 -6.80 11.28
CA LEU A 17 6.03 -5.71 10.68
C LEU A 17 7.47 -5.76 11.17
N ALA A 18 8.41 -5.87 10.22
CA ALA A 18 9.83 -5.98 10.50
C ALA A 18 10.63 -4.80 9.91
N GLN A 19 11.77 -4.49 10.53
CA GLN A 19 12.70 -3.46 10.05
C GLN A 19 13.65 -4.01 8.98
N ALA A 20 14.03 -5.28 9.09
CA ALA A 20 14.97 -5.95 8.21
C ALA A 20 14.49 -7.38 7.90
N ILE A 21 15.09 -7.98 6.88
CA ILE A 21 14.82 -9.37 6.49
C ILE A 21 15.39 -10.29 7.57
N ASP A 22 14.52 -11.12 8.14
CA ASP A 22 14.89 -12.20 9.04
C ASP A 22 14.02 -13.41 8.68
N LEU A 23 14.60 -14.33 7.91
CA LEU A 23 13.88 -15.52 7.44
C LEU A 23 13.60 -16.52 8.57
N ALA A 24 14.39 -16.52 9.64
CA ALA A 24 14.12 -17.36 10.79
C ALA A 24 12.88 -16.87 11.53
N LEU A 25 12.79 -15.55 11.79
CA LEU A 25 11.63 -14.93 12.40
C LEU A 25 10.38 -15.05 11.53
N LEU A 26 10.52 -14.88 10.22
CA LEU A 26 9.44 -15.11 9.25
C LEU A 26 8.86 -16.51 9.37
N ARG A 27 9.70 -17.55 9.36
CA ARG A 27 9.26 -18.95 9.48
C ARG A 27 8.57 -19.22 10.81
N ILE A 28 9.09 -18.64 11.90
CA ILE A 28 8.46 -18.72 13.23
C ILE A 28 7.07 -18.06 13.19
N ALA A 29 6.95 -16.88 12.59
CA ALA A 29 5.68 -16.16 12.48
C ALA A 29 4.66 -16.96 11.65
N GLN A 30 5.07 -17.46 10.49
CA GLN A 30 4.22 -18.28 9.61
C GLN A 30 3.74 -19.55 10.31
N ARG A 31 4.63 -20.30 10.97
CA ARG A 31 4.27 -21.50 11.75
C ARG A 31 3.33 -21.19 12.91
N ALA A 32 3.45 -20.01 13.50
CA ALA A 32 2.60 -19.59 14.61
C ALA A 32 1.20 -19.10 14.16
N GLY A 33 0.93 -19.06 12.85
CA GLY A 33 -0.37 -18.67 12.29
C GLY A 33 -0.47 -17.22 11.82
N ALA A 34 0.65 -16.49 11.72
CA ALA A 34 0.63 -15.18 11.07
C ALA A 34 0.18 -15.31 9.60
N ARG A 35 -0.61 -14.35 9.12
CA ARG A 35 -1.07 -14.23 7.74
C ARG A 35 -0.19 -13.30 6.89
N GLY A 36 0.78 -12.62 7.51
CA GLY A 36 1.78 -11.90 6.73
C GLY A 36 3.00 -11.45 7.50
N TYR A 37 4.07 -11.17 6.76
CA TYR A 37 5.33 -10.64 7.27
C TYR A 37 5.86 -9.58 6.30
N PHE A 38 5.82 -8.32 6.74
CA PHE A 38 6.10 -7.18 5.88
C PHE A 38 7.28 -6.36 6.39
N LEU A 39 8.14 -5.91 5.47
CA LEU A 39 9.12 -4.88 5.80
C LEU A 39 8.45 -3.52 5.84
N LYS A 40 8.64 -2.78 6.93
CA LYS A 40 8.07 -1.42 7.12
C LYS A 40 8.41 -0.48 5.96
N ARG A 41 9.64 -0.56 5.45
CA ARG A 41 10.14 0.29 4.37
C ARG A 41 9.49 0.02 3.01
N ASP A 42 9.07 -1.23 2.77
CA ASP A 42 8.43 -1.63 1.53
C ASP A 42 6.93 -1.29 1.58
N LEU A 43 6.33 -1.40 2.76
CA LEU A 43 4.89 -1.30 2.94
C LEU A 43 4.35 0.11 2.72
N ARG A 44 4.97 1.14 3.31
CA ARG A 44 4.61 2.57 3.15
C ARG A 44 3.09 2.81 3.10
N LEU A 45 2.56 3.29 1.96
CA LEU A 45 1.13 3.60 1.76
C LEU A 45 0.27 2.35 1.51
N GLN A 46 0.86 1.17 1.33
CA GLN A 46 0.18 -0.08 1.04
C GLN A 46 -0.28 -0.84 2.30
N ILE A 47 -0.14 -0.30 3.52
CA ILE A 47 -0.54 -1.03 4.74
C ILE A 47 -2.00 -1.50 4.69
N GLY A 48 -2.92 -0.66 4.22
CA GLY A 48 -4.34 -1.03 4.10
C GLY A 48 -4.54 -2.18 3.12
N TRP A 49 -3.87 -2.13 1.98
CA TRP A 49 -3.93 -3.19 0.96
C TRP A 49 -3.24 -4.48 1.40
N ALA A 50 -2.15 -4.40 2.14
CA ALA A 50 -1.50 -5.58 2.70
C ALA A 50 -2.39 -6.29 3.73
N ILE A 51 -3.22 -5.55 4.47
CA ILE A 51 -4.23 -6.15 5.34
C ILE A 51 -5.25 -6.90 4.48
N VAL A 52 -5.83 -6.28 3.44
CA VAL A 52 -6.79 -6.95 2.53
C VAL A 52 -6.19 -8.21 1.91
N PHE A 53 -4.99 -8.11 1.36
CA PHE A 53 -4.28 -9.28 0.83
C PHE A 53 -4.08 -10.36 1.90
N ALA A 54 -3.71 -9.99 3.12
CA ALA A 54 -3.57 -10.96 4.21
C ALA A 54 -4.89 -11.61 4.65
N LEU A 55 -6.05 -10.99 4.35
CA LEU A 55 -7.37 -11.61 4.57
C LEU A 55 -7.66 -12.70 3.53
N GLU A 56 -7.24 -12.50 2.28
CA GLU A 56 -7.54 -13.38 1.15
C GLU A 56 -6.49 -14.49 0.92
N HIS A 57 -5.25 -14.29 1.35
CA HIS A 57 -4.13 -15.21 1.08
C HIS A 57 -3.60 -15.89 2.34
N GLU A 58 -3.10 -17.13 2.21
CA GLU A 58 -2.59 -17.92 3.33
C GLU A 58 -1.44 -17.22 4.10
N PHE A 59 -0.45 -16.72 3.37
CA PHE A 59 0.64 -15.94 3.95
C PHE A 59 1.19 -14.94 2.94
N VAL A 60 1.26 -13.66 3.31
CA VAL A 60 1.71 -12.59 2.40
C VAL A 60 2.99 -11.95 2.90
N VAL A 61 3.94 -11.68 2.01
CA VAL A 61 5.19 -10.98 2.32
C VAL A 61 5.44 -9.84 1.35
N THR A 62 6.26 -8.86 1.72
CA THR A 62 6.66 -7.83 0.75
C THR A 62 7.53 -8.42 -0.36
N HIS A 63 7.54 -7.81 -1.54
CA HIS A 63 8.29 -8.31 -2.70
C HIS A 63 9.77 -8.56 -2.37
N THR A 64 10.42 -7.65 -1.63
CA THR A 64 11.83 -7.82 -1.20
C THR A 64 12.04 -9.09 -0.36
N VAL A 65 11.10 -9.43 0.52
CA VAL A 65 11.16 -10.65 1.34
C VAL A 65 10.93 -11.88 0.47
N TYR A 66 9.96 -11.80 -0.44
CA TYR A 66 9.68 -12.89 -1.39
C TYR A 66 10.91 -13.24 -2.23
N THR A 67 11.57 -12.25 -2.84
CA THR A 67 12.81 -12.45 -3.61
C THR A 67 13.93 -13.02 -2.74
N ALA A 68 14.02 -12.63 -1.46
CA ALA A 68 15.01 -13.20 -0.55
C ALA A 68 14.72 -14.68 -0.24
N MET A 69 13.46 -15.07 -0.11
CA MET A 69 13.04 -16.47 0.04
C MET A 69 13.36 -17.29 -1.22
N GLU A 70 13.09 -16.76 -2.40
CA GLU A 70 13.44 -17.41 -3.68
C GLU A 70 14.94 -17.67 -3.79
N ARG A 71 15.77 -16.67 -3.48
CA ARG A 71 17.24 -16.77 -3.59
C ARG A 71 17.84 -17.87 -2.71
N VAL A 72 17.22 -18.18 -1.58
CA VAL A 72 17.70 -19.21 -0.64
C VAL A 72 16.98 -20.54 -0.79
N GLY A 73 16.04 -20.65 -1.75
CA GLY A 73 15.21 -21.84 -1.94
C GLY A 73 14.36 -22.16 -0.71
N ASP A 74 13.72 -21.16 -0.11
CA ASP A 74 12.94 -21.35 1.12
C ASP A 74 11.79 -22.34 0.90
N VAL A 75 11.72 -23.37 1.73
CA VAL A 75 10.73 -24.44 1.64
C VAL A 75 9.27 -23.95 1.79
N TYR A 76 9.06 -22.77 2.38
CA TYR A 76 7.74 -22.18 2.56
C TYR A 76 7.30 -21.27 1.41
N LEU A 77 8.15 -21.08 0.39
CA LEU A 77 7.87 -20.20 -0.74
C LEU A 77 6.56 -20.58 -1.45
N SER A 78 6.27 -21.86 -1.63
CA SER A 78 5.06 -22.35 -2.31
C SER A 78 3.74 -21.99 -1.61
N ARG A 79 3.80 -21.66 -0.31
CA ARG A 79 2.65 -21.21 0.51
C ARG A 79 2.69 -19.72 0.80
N THR A 80 3.54 -18.99 0.11
CA THR A 80 3.76 -17.56 0.33
C THR A 80 3.34 -16.80 -0.92
N THR A 81 2.60 -15.71 -0.74
CA THR A 81 2.25 -14.78 -1.82
C THR A 81 3.02 -13.49 -1.66
N ALA A 82 3.60 -12.98 -2.75
CA ALA A 82 4.19 -11.64 -2.75
C ALA A 82 3.08 -10.58 -2.78
N LEU A 83 3.17 -9.58 -1.91
CA LEU A 83 2.36 -8.37 -2.00
C LEU A 83 2.66 -7.69 -3.35
N PRO A 84 1.65 -7.31 -4.15
CA PRO A 84 1.90 -6.65 -5.42
C PRO A 84 2.57 -5.29 -5.21
N ALA A 85 3.34 -4.88 -6.22
CA ALA A 85 4.05 -3.61 -6.19
C ALA A 85 3.09 -2.41 -6.10
N PRO A 86 3.51 -1.28 -5.51
CA PRO A 86 2.78 -0.03 -5.63
C PRO A 86 2.70 0.40 -7.09
N ARG A 87 1.58 1.02 -7.50
CA ARG A 87 1.49 1.64 -8.82
C ARG A 87 2.51 2.78 -8.97
N ALA A 88 3.11 2.86 -10.15
CA ALA A 88 3.98 3.96 -10.53
C ALA A 88 3.25 4.90 -11.49
N TYR A 89 3.50 6.20 -11.32
CA TYR A 89 2.95 7.26 -12.17
C TYR A 89 4.13 8.12 -12.66
N PRO A 90 4.83 7.68 -13.73
CA PRO A 90 6.02 8.36 -14.23
C PRO A 90 5.74 9.77 -14.78
N GLU A 91 4.52 10.03 -15.24
CA GLU A 91 4.07 11.33 -15.77
C GLU A 91 3.88 12.39 -14.67
N LEU A 92 3.77 11.98 -13.39
CA LEU A 92 3.77 12.94 -12.29
C LEU A 92 5.16 13.56 -12.15
N THR A 93 5.28 14.84 -12.48
CA THR A 93 6.49 15.61 -12.16
C THR A 93 6.67 15.71 -10.65
N ASP A 94 7.88 16.01 -10.18
CA ASP A 94 8.17 16.10 -8.74
C ASP A 94 7.28 17.10 -8.00
N ARG A 95 6.96 18.25 -8.63
CA ARG A 95 6.09 19.27 -8.05
C ARG A 95 4.62 18.82 -7.99
N ILE A 96 4.15 18.12 -9.02
CA ILE A 96 2.79 17.54 -9.03
C ILE A 96 2.70 16.43 -7.97
N ARG A 97 3.70 15.56 -7.90
CA ARG A 97 3.81 14.48 -6.90
C ARG A 97 3.83 15.04 -5.47
N GLN A 98 4.55 16.14 -5.22
CA GLN A 98 4.55 16.81 -3.93
C GLN A 98 3.16 17.37 -3.58
N ALA A 99 2.52 18.11 -4.50
CA ALA A 99 1.21 18.70 -4.27
C ALA A 99 0.14 17.64 -3.94
N ILE A 100 0.08 16.57 -4.74
CA ILE A 100 -0.91 15.52 -4.53
C ILE A 100 -0.62 14.73 -3.24
N ARG A 101 0.65 14.50 -2.88
CA ARG A 101 0.99 13.86 -1.60
C ARG A 101 0.49 14.66 -0.41
N LEU A 102 0.79 15.97 -0.36
CA LEU A 102 0.34 16.83 0.73
C LEU A 102 -1.19 16.85 0.83
N CYS A 103 -1.89 17.02 -0.29
CA CYS A 103 -3.33 17.25 -0.25
C CYS A 103 -4.16 15.96 -0.14
N VAL A 104 -3.77 14.91 -0.87
CA VAL A 104 -4.56 13.67 -0.96
C VAL A 104 -4.13 12.65 0.08
N ILE A 105 -2.83 12.48 0.32
CA ILE A 105 -2.32 11.48 1.26
C ILE A 105 -2.25 12.02 2.68
N GLU A 106 -1.74 13.24 2.85
CA GLU A 106 -1.60 13.86 4.19
C GLU A 106 -2.84 14.66 4.61
N GLY A 107 -3.82 14.84 3.69
CA GLY A 107 -5.07 15.54 3.97
C GLY A 107 -4.93 17.05 4.15
N MET A 108 -3.82 17.63 3.71
CA MET A 108 -3.52 19.05 3.89
C MET A 108 -4.41 19.92 2.99
N PRO A 109 -5.04 21.00 3.50
CA PRO A 109 -5.76 21.93 2.66
C PRO A 109 -4.80 22.71 1.73
N ALA A 110 -5.28 23.07 0.54
CA ALA A 110 -4.44 23.64 -0.52
C ALA A 110 -3.65 24.91 -0.15
N HIS A 111 -4.12 25.70 0.83
CA HIS A 111 -3.39 26.89 1.29
C HIS A 111 -2.18 26.52 2.16
N LEU A 112 -2.32 25.56 3.09
CA LEU A 112 -1.19 25.05 3.87
C LEU A 112 -0.20 24.31 2.97
N ALA A 113 -0.69 23.56 1.98
CA ALA A 113 0.19 22.91 1.02
C ALA A 113 0.95 23.92 0.15
N ALA A 114 0.35 25.07 -0.14
CA ALA A 114 1.01 26.16 -0.84
C ALA A 114 2.14 26.78 -0.01
N ASP A 115 1.89 27.00 1.29
CA ASP A 115 2.90 27.50 2.22
C ASP A 115 4.08 26.52 2.32
N GLU A 116 3.81 25.22 2.49
CA GLU A 116 4.83 24.15 2.52
C GLU A 116 5.62 24.06 1.20
N MET A 117 4.96 24.28 0.07
CA MET A 117 5.58 24.20 -1.25
C MET A 117 6.24 25.51 -1.71
N GLY A 118 6.09 26.61 -0.97
CA GLY A 118 6.60 27.94 -1.33
C GLY A 118 5.99 28.52 -2.63
N ILE A 119 4.71 28.27 -2.89
CA ILE A 119 3.99 28.71 -4.11
C ILE A 119 2.59 29.20 -3.79
N SER A 120 1.87 29.75 -4.76
CA SER A 120 0.50 30.22 -4.54
C SER A 120 -0.50 29.05 -4.35
N PRO A 121 -1.58 29.24 -3.57
CA PRO A 121 -2.68 28.28 -3.49
C PRO A 121 -3.33 27.98 -4.85
N HIS A 122 -3.31 28.94 -5.78
CA HIS A 122 -3.79 28.72 -7.14
C HIS A 122 -2.91 27.69 -7.88
N THR A 123 -1.59 27.81 -7.75
CA THR A 123 -0.63 26.89 -8.38
C THR A 123 -0.80 25.48 -7.83
N VAL A 124 -0.97 25.32 -6.51
CA VAL A 124 -1.25 24.00 -5.89
C VAL A 124 -2.52 23.38 -6.45
N ARG A 125 -3.63 24.13 -6.53
CA ARG A 125 -4.88 23.65 -7.13
C ARG A 125 -4.69 23.20 -8.59
N SER A 126 -3.89 23.95 -9.35
CA SER A 126 -3.56 23.58 -10.73
C SER A 126 -2.77 22.27 -10.80
N TYR A 127 -1.79 22.06 -9.91
CA TYR A 127 -1.04 20.80 -9.83
C TYR A 127 -1.93 19.63 -9.42
N ILE A 128 -2.85 19.81 -8.47
CA ILE A 128 -3.80 18.75 -8.07
C ILE A 128 -4.70 18.38 -9.25
N LYS A 129 -5.24 19.36 -9.98
CA LYS A 129 -6.08 19.12 -11.15
C LYS A 129 -5.33 18.31 -12.22
N GLU A 130 -4.08 18.68 -12.47
CA GLU A 130 -3.23 17.96 -13.42
C GLU A 130 -2.89 16.56 -12.94
N ALA A 131 -2.63 16.38 -11.64
CA ALA A 131 -2.42 15.08 -11.04
C ALA A 131 -3.64 14.16 -11.24
N TYR A 132 -4.86 14.66 -11.01
CA TYR A 132 -6.08 13.88 -11.26
C TYR A 132 -6.18 13.43 -12.71
N ARG A 133 -5.90 14.32 -13.67
CA ARG A 133 -5.90 13.99 -15.10
C ARG A 133 -4.90 12.88 -15.43
N ILE A 134 -3.69 12.94 -14.87
CA ILE A 134 -2.66 11.93 -15.04
C ILE A 134 -3.14 10.59 -14.46
N LEU A 135 -3.57 10.60 -13.19
CA LEU A 135 -4.03 9.40 -12.49
C LEU A 135 -5.20 8.71 -13.22
N GLU A 136 -6.19 9.47 -13.68
CA GLU A 136 -7.36 8.96 -14.41
C GLU A 136 -6.99 8.41 -15.80
N SER A 137 -5.87 8.84 -16.40
CA SER A 137 -5.42 8.34 -17.71
C SER A 137 -4.60 7.04 -17.66
N CYS A 138 -4.11 6.66 -16.47
CA CYS A 138 -3.22 5.51 -16.29
C CYS A 138 -3.97 4.20 -16.02
N ASP A 139 -5.28 4.25 -15.77
CA ASP A 139 -6.08 3.05 -15.47
C ASP A 139 -7.54 3.19 -15.84
N ASP A 140 -8.19 2.04 -15.99
CA ASP A 140 -9.63 1.91 -16.25
C ASP A 140 -10.39 1.53 -14.95
N LEU A 141 -9.93 2.01 -13.78
CA LEU A 141 -10.64 1.73 -12.53
C LEU A 141 -11.98 2.48 -12.50
N GLU A 142 -13.05 1.72 -12.34
CA GLU A 142 -14.40 2.24 -12.11
C GLU A 142 -14.62 2.53 -10.63
N PHE A 143 -15.22 3.68 -10.34
CA PHE A 143 -15.51 4.15 -8.99
C PHE A 143 -17.01 4.48 -8.85
N PRO A 144 -17.55 4.43 -7.63
CA PRO A 144 -18.91 4.90 -7.35
C PRO A 144 -19.08 6.36 -7.77
N VAL A 145 -20.27 6.70 -8.27
CA VAL A 145 -20.57 8.04 -8.81
C VAL A 145 -20.50 9.16 -7.76
N ASP A 146 -20.66 8.82 -6.50
CA ASP A 146 -20.62 9.72 -5.34
C ASP A 146 -19.20 9.89 -4.76
N MET A 147 -18.23 9.09 -5.21
CA MET A 147 -16.85 9.19 -4.75
C MET A 147 -16.18 10.47 -5.28
N THR A 148 -15.63 11.27 -4.38
CA THR A 148 -14.96 12.53 -4.73
C THR A 148 -13.68 12.28 -5.53
N ALA A 149 -13.23 13.28 -6.30
CA ALA A 149 -11.96 13.17 -7.04
C ALA A 149 -10.76 12.90 -6.11
N GLN A 150 -10.80 13.41 -4.87
CA GLN A 150 -9.76 13.18 -3.88
C GLN A 150 -9.74 11.72 -3.40
N GLU A 151 -10.90 11.13 -3.11
CA GLU A 151 -10.99 9.71 -2.72
C GLU A 151 -10.55 8.79 -3.86
N ARG A 152 -10.99 9.07 -5.09
CA ARG A 152 -10.53 8.32 -6.28
C ARG A 152 -9.02 8.43 -6.46
N ALA A 153 -8.45 9.60 -6.26
CA ALA A 153 -7.01 9.81 -6.32
C ALA A 153 -6.27 9.06 -5.20
N PHE A 154 -6.79 9.09 -3.97
CA PHE A 154 -6.24 8.34 -2.84
C PHE A 154 -6.23 6.84 -3.16
N TYR A 155 -7.33 6.32 -3.69
CA TYR A 155 -7.42 4.92 -4.08
C TYR A 155 -6.40 4.58 -5.16
N ARG A 156 -6.31 5.36 -6.24
CA ARG A 156 -5.30 5.16 -7.30
C ARG A 156 -3.86 5.15 -6.78
N LEU A 157 -3.55 6.08 -5.87
CA LEU A 157 -2.21 6.20 -5.29
C LEU A 157 -1.85 5.05 -4.33
N THR A 158 -2.83 4.37 -3.76
CA THR A 158 -2.60 3.33 -2.74
C THR A 158 -2.82 1.92 -3.27
N VAL A 159 -3.73 1.74 -4.21
CA VAL A 159 -4.09 0.44 -4.77
C VAL A 159 -2.88 -0.20 -5.45
N PRO A 160 -2.60 -1.49 -5.18
CA PRO A 160 -1.47 -2.16 -5.80
C PRO A 160 -1.64 -2.25 -7.32
N GLU A 161 -0.51 -2.42 -8.00
CA GLU A 161 -0.47 -2.69 -9.42
C GLU A 161 -1.20 -4.00 -9.75
N GLY A 162 -1.95 -4.00 -10.85
CA GLY A 162 -2.69 -5.19 -11.30
C GLY A 162 -3.90 -5.56 -10.45
N TRP A 163 -4.26 -4.79 -9.42
CA TRP A 163 -5.48 -5.03 -8.65
C TRP A 163 -6.74 -4.93 -9.52
N ARG A 164 -7.56 -5.98 -9.48
CA ARG A 164 -8.86 -6.10 -10.18
C ARG A 164 -10.00 -6.48 -9.23
N GLY A 165 -9.79 -6.37 -7.92
CA GLY A 165 -10.78 -6.79 -6.93
C GLY A 165 -11.96 -5.82 -6.85
N ASN A 166 -13.16 -6.36 -6.55
CA ASN A 166 -14.41 -5.62 -6.36
C ASN A 166 -14.49 -4.85 -5.03
N HIS A 167 -13.45 -4.87 -4.21
CA HIS A 167 -13.43 -4.24 -2.90
C HIS A 167 -12.99 -2.78 -3.02
N LEU A 168 -13.97 -1.91 -3.26
CA LEU A 168 -13.88 -0.50 -2.91
C LEU A 168 -14.17 -0.40 -1.42
N PHE A 169 -13.24 0.17 -0.65
CA PHE A 169 -13.44 0.44 0.77
C PHE A 169 -14.47 1.55 0.98
#